data_AF-T1B1D1-F1
#
_entry.id   AF-T1B1D1-F1
#
_cell.length_a   1.000
_cell.length_b   1.000
_cell.length_c   1.000
_cell.angle_alpha   90.00
_cell.angle_beta   90.00
_cell.angle_gamma   90.00
#
_symmetry.space_group_name_H-M   'P 1'
#
loop_
_entity.id
_entity.type
_entity.pdbx_description
1 polymer ?
#
loop_
_entity_poly.entity_id
_entity_poly.type
_entity_poly.pdbx_seq_one_letter_code
_entity_poly.pdbx_strand_id
1 'polypeptide(L)'
;HLHASYRAATRRLAERIDARLDAVAARRLRLHGDCHAGNVLWTDAGPTLVDFDDARMGPAVQDLWMLASDELAMQQLLEGYEQMRPFDHAELALIPAL
;
A
#
# COMPACT_ATOMS: atom_id res chain seq x y z
N HIS A 1 8.86 29.25 15.07
CA HIS A 1 9.84 28.15 15.23
C HIS A 1 9.24 26.76 14.96
N LEU A 2 8.12 26.37 15.58
CA LEU A 2 7.50 25.03 15.38
C LEU A 2 7.16 24.70 13.92
N HIS A 3 6.57 25.64 13.17
CA HIS A 3 6.25 25.45 11.75
C HIS A 3 7.48 25.18 10.86
N ALA A 4 8.63 25.80 11.17
CA ALA A 4 9.85 25.60 10.40
C ALA A 4 10.44 24.21 10.66
N SER A 5 10.47 23.77 11.92
CA SER A 5 10.92 22.43 12.30
C SER A 5 10.02 21.34 11.71
N TYR A 6 8.70 21.51 11.75
CA TYR A 6 7.74 20.58 11.15
C TYR A 6 7.91 20.45 9.63
N ARG A 7 8.06 21.58 8.92
CA ARG A 7 8.31 21.59 7.48
C ARG A 7 9.61 20.89 7.12
N ALA A 8 10.68 21.14 7.89
CA ALA A 8 11.97 20.49 7.68
C ALA A 8 11.91 18.98 7.92
N ALA A 9 11.19 18.53 8.96
CA ALA A 9 10.98 17.11 9.22
C ALA A 9 10.17 16.42 8.11
N THR A 10 9.08 17.05 7.68
CA THR A 10 8.22 16.53 6.60
C THR A 10 8.98 16.43 5.28
N ARG A 11 9.81 17.43 4.95
CA ARG A 11 10.66 17.39 3.75
C ARG A 11 11.65 16.23 3.78
N ARG A 12 12.36 16.04 4.90
CA ARG A 12 13.29 14.91 5.04
C ARG A 12 12.60 13.55 4.95
N LEU A 13 11.35 13.46 5.42
CA LEU A 13 10.55 12.25 5.28
C LEU A 13 10.17 12.01 3.82
N ALA A 14 9.67 13.04 3.13
CA ALA A 14 9.31 12.97 1.71
C ALA A 14 10.52 12.54 0.86
N GLU A 15 11.68 13.18 1.03
CA GLU A 15 12.91 12.82 0.32
C GLU A 15 13.32 11.35 0.52
N ARG A 16 13.11 10.79 1.72
CA ARG A 16 13.40 9.38 2.03
C ARG A 16 12.38 8.40 1.46
N ILE A 17 11.13 8.83 1.33
CA ILE A 17 10.05 8.07 0.70
C ILE A 17 10.30 8.02 -0.81
N ASP A 18 10.56 9.17 -1.43
CA ASP A 18 10.86 9.29 -2.86
C ASP A 18 12.07 8.42 -3.22
N ALA A 19 13.16 8.51 -2.46
CA ALA A 19 14.34 7.68 -2.71
C ALA A 19 14.08 6.17 -2.59
N ARG A 20 13.17 5.74 -1.72
CA ARG A 20 12.78 4.31 -1.59
C ARG A 20 11.91 3.87 -2.78
N LEU A 21 10.93 4.70 -3.15
CA LEU A 21 10.07 4.44 -4.30
C LEU A 21 10.90 4.34 -5.59
N ASP A 22 11.86 5.25 -5.78
CA ASP A 22 12.76 5.24 -6.93
C ASP A 22 13.69 4.02 -6.94
N ALA A 23 14.21 3.61 -5.77
CA ALA A 23 15.10 2.45 -5.66
C ALA A 23 14.40 1.12 -5.96
N VAL A 24 13.14 0.98 -5.55
CA VAL A 24 12.33 -0.21 -5.87
C VAL A 24 11.84 -0.17 -7.32
N ALA A 25 11.59 1.02 -7.88
CA ALA A 25 11.13 1.21 -9.25
C ALA A 25 9.87 0.38 -9.59
N ALA A 26 8.97 0.25 -8.60
CA ALA A 26 7.77 -0.57 -8.69
C ALA A 26 6.86 -0.15 -9.86
N ARG A 27 6.19 -1.13 -10.48
CA ARG A 27 5.20 -0.85 -11.51
C ARG A 27 4.01 -0.11 -10.90
N ARG A 28 3.67 1.06 -11.45
CA ARG A 28 2.50 1.81 -10.99
C ARG A 28 1.19 1.28 -11.57
N LEU A 29 0.18 1.18 -10.71
CA LEU A 29 -1.15 0.62 -10.97
C LEU A 29 -2.24 1.51 -10.41
N ARG A 30 -3.46 1.36 -10.92
CA ARG A 30 -4.64 1.91 -10.25
C ARG A 30 -4.86 1.15 -8.95
N LEU A 31 -4.82 1.88 -7.86
CA LEU A 31 -5.02 1.40 -6.50
C LEU A 31 -6.34 1.94 -5.95
N HIS A 32 -6.88 1.24 -4.96
CA HIS A 32 -7.88 1.78 -4.05
C HIS A 32 -7.33 2.97 -3.27
N GLY A 33 -6.08 2.90 -2.82
CA GLY A 33 -5.38 3.98 -2.12
C GLY A 33 -5.63 4.01 -0.60
N ASP A 34 -6.72 3.38 -0.15
CA ASP A 34 -7.09 3.16 1.26
C ASP A 34 -7.69 1.75 1.51
N CYS A 35 -7.03 0.72 0.99
CA CYS A 35 -7.53 -0.67 0.99
C CYS A 35 -7.36 -1.39 2.35
N HIS A 36 -8.03 -0.90 3.40
CA HIS A 36 -8.07 -1.57 4.70
C HIS A 36 -9.38 -2.33 4.92
N ALA A 37 -9.41 -3.22 5.92
CA ALA A 37 -10.56 -4.09 6.17
C ALA A 37 -11.90 -3.35 6.41
N GLY A 38 -11.86 -2.07 6.83
CA GLY A 38 -13.06 -1.23 7.00
C GLY A 38 -13.73 -0.84 5.68
N ASN A 39 -12.97 -0.84 4.58
CA ASN A 39 -13.43 -0.57 3.22
C ASN A 39 -13.76 -1.85 2.44
N VAL A 40 -13.86 -2.99 3.13
CA VAL A 40 -14.32 -4.26 2.56
C VAL A 40 -15.68 -4.63 3.18
N LEU A 41 -16.72 -4.63 2.36
CA LEU A 41 -18.05 -5.09 2.78
C LEU A 41 -18.25 -6.55 2.39
N TRP A 42 -18.68 -7.37 3.33
CA TRP A 42 -19.06 -8.75 3.07
C TRP A 42 -20.53 -8.83 2.65
N THR A 43 -20.79 -9.34 1.45
CA THR A 43 -22.13 -9.54 0.90
C THR A 43 -22.35 -11.02 0.57
N ASP A 44 -23.57 -11.39 0.19
CA ASP A 44 -23.86 -12.75 -0.28
C ASP A 44 -23.06 -13.15 -1.53
N ALA A 45 -22.58 -12.17 -2.31
CA ALA A 45 -21.72 -12.37 -3.48
C ALA A 45 -20.22 -12.42 -3.14
N GLY A 46 -19.85 -12.23 -1.87
CA GLY A 46 -18.47 -12.15 -1.41
C GLY A 46 -18.01 -10.72 -1.07
N PRO A 47 -16.69 -10.51 -0.90
CA PRO A 47 -16.12 -9.22 -0.52
C PRO A 47 -16.28 -8.20 -1.65
N THR A 48 -16.73 -6.99 -1.29
CA THR A 48 -16.83 -5.84 -2.18
C THR A 48 -16.04 -4.67 -1.60
N LEU A 49 -15.14 -4.10 -2.39
CA LEU A 49 -14.42 -2.87 -2.05
C LEU A 49 -15.35 -1.66 -2.19
N VAL A 50 -15.26 -0.73 -1.24
CA VAL A 50 -16.02 0.53 -1.20
C VAL A 50 -15.11 1.70 -0.84
N ASP A 51 -15.55 2.93 -1.12
CA ASP A 51 -14.81 4.17 -0.83
C ASP A 51 -13.53 4.36 -1.68
N PHE A 52 -13.73 4.76 -2.94
CA PHE A 52 -12.65 4.96 -3.91
C PHE A 52 -12.16 6.42 -3.99
N ASP A 53 -12.45 7.27 -3.01
CA ASP A 53 -12.07 8.69 -3.06
C ASP A 53 -10.54 8.91 -2.97
N ASP A 54 -9.82 7.92 -2.44
CA ASP A 54 -8.35 7.90 -2.35
C ASP A 54 -7.65 7.18 -3.52
N ALA A 55 -8.42 6.73 -4.53
CA ALA A 55 -7.92 5.96 -5.64
C ALA A 55 -6.85 6.72 -6.44
N ARG A 56 -5.69 6.07 -6.64
CA ARG A 56 -4.50 6.72 -7.21
C ARG A 56 -3.60 5.73 -7.93
N MET A 57 -2.56 6.25 -8.59
CA MET A 57 -1.53 5.42 -9.20
C MET A 57 -0.40 5.10 -8.20
N GLY A 58 -0.09 3.83 -7.96
CA GLY A 58 0.99 3.44 -7.03
C GLY A 58 1.39 1.96 -7.13
N PRO A 59 2.32 1.50 -6.27
CA PRO A 59 2.75 0.10 -6.20
C PRO A 59 1.64 -0.81 -5.64
N ALA A 60 1.57 -2.06 -6.09
CA ALA A 60 0.53 -3.01 -5.65
C ALA A 60 0.56 -3.23 -4.14
N VAL A 61 1.77 -3.26 -3.55
CA VAL A 61 1.94 -3.50 -2.11
C VAL A 61 1.11 -2.55 -1.26
N GLN A 62 0.91 -1.30 -1.70
CA GLN A 62 0.17 -0.28 -0.96
C GLN A 62 -1.21 -0.77 -0.50
N ASP A 63 -2.00 -1.35 -1.42
CA ASP A 63 -3.31 -1.85 -1.06
C ASP A 63 -3.23 -3.18 -0.28
N LEU A 64 -2.24 -4.01 -0.58
CA LEU A 64 -2.10 -5.34 0.03
C LEU A 64 -1.68 -5.27 1.51
N TRP A 65 -0.73 -4.39 1.85
CA TRP A 65 -0.22 -4.27 3.22
C TRP A 65 -1.23 -3.61 4.16
N MET A 66 -2.10 -2.73 3.64
CA MET A 66 -3.18 -2.14 4.43
C MET A 66 -4.30 -3.15 4.74
N LEU A 67 -4.45 -4.19 3.92
CA LEU A 67 -5.45 -5.24 4.11
C LEU A 67 -4.96 -6.35 5.05
N ALA A 68 -3.65 -6.59 5.10
CA ALA A 68 -3.03 -7.61 5.94
C ALA A 68 -3.06 -7.22 7.44
N SER A 69 -3.54 -8.11 8.30
CA SER A 69 -3.50 -7.92 9.76
C SER A 69 -2.15 -8.27 10.40
N ASP A 70 -1.39 -9.15 9.74
CA ASP A 70 -0.12 -9.71 10.20
C ASP A 70 0.65 -10.34 9.02
N GLU A 71 1.82 -10.92 9.30
CA GLU A 71 2.68 -11.54 8.29
C GLU A 71 2.03 -12.78 7.64
N LEU A 72 1.25 -13.57 8.39
CA LEU A 72 0.57 -14.74 7.83
C LEU A 72 -0.55 -14.32 6.88
N ALA A 73 -1.34 -13.31 7.26
CA ALA A 73 -2.36 -12.71 6.41
C ALA A 73 -1.74 -12.12 5.14
N MET A 74 -0.58 -11.46 5.25
CA MET A 74 0.16 -10.97 4.08
C MET A 74 0.55 -12.11 3.14
N GLN A 75 1.10 -13.22 3.65
CA GLN A 75 1.47 -14.38 2.84
C GLN A 75 0.27 -14.95 2.08
N GLN A 76 -0.87 -15.11 2.76
CA GLN A 76 -2.11 -15.60 2.15
C GLN A 76 -2.67 -14.64 1.09
N LEU A 77 -2.60 -13.33 1.36
CA LEU A 77 -3.03 -12.30 0.41
C LEU A 77 -2.14 -12.30 -0.85
N LEU A 78 -0.82 -12.45 -0.69
CA LEU A 78 0.11 -12.54 -1.83
C LEU A 78 -0.14 -13.79 -2.65
N GLU A 79 -0.33 -14.95 -2.00
CA GLU A 79 -0.67 -16.20 -2.69
C GLU A 79 -1.96 -16.07 -3.50
N GLY A 80 -3.00 -15.46 -2.94
CA GLY A 80 -4.25 -15.18 -3.64
C GLY A 80 -4.11 -14.16 -4.77
N TYR A 81 -3.35 -13.09 -4.56
CA TYR A 81 -3.09 -12.06 -5.56
C TYR A 81 -2.34 -12.63 -6.77
N GLU A 82 -1.32 -13.45 -6.53
CA GLU A 82 -0.47 -14.06 -7.57
C GLU A 82 -1.22 -15.03 -8.49
N GLN A 83 -2.38 -15.56 -8.06
CA GLN A 83 -3.28 -16.34 -8.93
C GLN A 83 -3.90 -15.50 -10.04
N MET A 84 -4.08 -14.20 -9.82
CA MET A 84 -4.68 -13.27 -10.77
C MET A 84 -3.62 -12.46 -11.51
N ARG A 85 -2.50 -12.15 -10.84
CA ARG A 85 -1.45 -11.31 -11.39
C ARG A 85 -0.11 -11.45 -10.65
N PRO A 86 1.04 -11.49 -11.35
CA PRO A 86 2.35 -11.50 -10.70
C PRO A 86 2.58 -10.30 -9.77
N PHE A 87 3.14 -10.56 -8.59
CA PHE A 87 3.60 -9.57 -7.63
C PHE A 87 5.12 -9.44 -7.68
N ASP A 88 5.63 -8.20 -7.62
CA ASP A 88 7.07 -7.96 -7.51
C ASP A 88 7.43 -7.89 -6.02
N HIS A 89 8.12 -8.93 -5.52
CA HIS A 89 8.50 -9.02 -4.11
C HIS A 89 9.46 -7.91 -3.65
N ALA A 90 10.12 -7.19 -4.57
CA ALA A 90 10.88 -6.00 -4.23
C ALA A 90 9.99 -4.89 -3.63
N GLU A 91 8.68 -4.89 -3.95
CA GLU A 91 7.72 -3.95 -3.38
C GLU A 91 7.54 -4.10 -1.86
N LEU A 92 7.86 -5.27 -1.28
CA LEU A 92 7.79 -5.47 0.18
C LEU A 92 8.72 -4.53 0.95
N ALA A 93 9.80 -4.05 0.32
CA ALA A 93 10.69 -3.05 0.91
C ALA A 93 10.03 -1.66 1.10
N LEU A 94 8.85 -1.44 0.54
CA LEU A 94 8.08 -0.20 0.66
C LEU A 94 7.10 -0.20 1.84
N ILE A 95 6.88 -1.34 2.49
CA ILE A 95 6.04 -1.41 3.69
C ILE A 95 6.78 -0.63 4.81
N PRO A 96 6.10 0.31 5.51
CA PRO A 96 6.70 0.95 6.68
C PRO A 96 7.20 -0.15 7.61
N ALA A 97 8.48 -0.10 8.04
CA ALA A 97 9.05 -1.10 8.92
C ALA A 97 8.08 -1.36 10.08
N LEU A 98 7.50 -2.57 10.09
CA LEU A 98 6.52 -3.02 11.09
C LEU A 98 7.11 -2.84 12.50
#